data_AF-A0A7R9IAE8-F1
#
_entry.id   AF-A0A7R9IAE8-F1
#
_cell.length_a   1.000
_cell.length_b   1.000
_cell.length_c   1.000
_cell.angle_alpha   90.00
_cell.angle_beta   90.00
_cell.angle_gamma   90.00
#
_symmetry.space_group_name_H-M   'P 1'
#
loop_
_entity.id
_entity.type
_entity.pdbx_description
1 polymer ?
#
loop_
_entity_poly.entity_id
_entity_poly.type
_entity_poly.pdbx_seq_one_letter_code
_entity_poly.pdbx_strand_id
1 'polypeptide(L)'
;MSNRSGKGSKSPGESLKKEDIVQAVVLVDGFTAAFDPFSRFEPTALFPLVNTALLDYTLEFLVLSGVEEVILFCSSHTELIKQHAR
;
A
#
# COMPACT_ATOMS: atom_id res chain seq x y z
N MET A 1 -51.87 -42.26 0.51
CA MET A 1 -51.33 -41.46 1.64
C MET A 1 -49.98 -40.92 1.15
N SER A 2 -49.86 -39.70 0.59
CA SER A 2 -49.91 -38.37 1.24
C SER A 2 -49.03 -38.38 2.50
N ASN A 3 -47.99 -37.56 2.72
CA ASN A 3 -47.41 -36.39 2.07
C ASN A 3 -46.09 -36.10 2.82
N ARG A 4 -45.11 -35.41 2.20
CA ARG A 4 -44.47 -34.16 2.70
C ARG A 4 -43.09 -33.92 2.09
N SER A 5 -43.12 -32.95 1.19
CA SER A 5 -42.11 -31.93 0.94
C SER A 5 -41.15 -31.63 2.11
N GLY A 6 -39.86 -31.59 1.79
CA GLY A 6 -38.83 -30.91 2.56
C GLY A 6 -37.73 -30.43 1.61
N LYS A 7 -38.06 -29.46 0.76
CA LYS A 7 -37.10 -28.81 -0.13
C LYS A 7 -36.11 -28.05 0.75
N GLY A 8 -34.90 -28.61 0.87
CA GLY A 8 -33.82 -28.04 1.67
C GLY A 8 -33.61 -26.57 1.34
N SER A 9 -33.71 -25.75 2.38
CA SER A 9 -33.44 -24.33 2.40
C SER A 9 -32.03 -24.05 1.85
N LYS A 10 -31.93 -23.27 0.77
CA LYS A 10 -30.66 -22.59 0.44
C LYS A 10 -30.34 -21.64 1.59
N SER A 11 -29.25 -21.89 2.29
CA SER A 11 -28.67 -20.97 3.26
C SER A 11 -28.23 -19.69 2.54
N PRO A 12 -28.72 -18.49 2.93
CA PRO A 12 -28.21 -17.22 2.43
C PRO A 12 -26.94 -16.90 3.21
N GLY A 13 -25.84 -17.50 2.78
CA GLY A 13 -24.57 -17.42 3.49
C GLY A 13 -23.43 -17.87 2.59
N GLU A 14 -23.46 -17.46 1.33
CA GLU A 14 -22.23 -17.41 0.54
C GLU A 14 -21.44 -16.23 1.09
N SER A 15 -20.69 -16.50 2.16
CA SER A 15 -19.71 -15.57 2.70
C SER A 15 -18.83 -15.14 1.53
N LEU A 16 -18.97 -13.89 1.10
CA LEU A 16 -18.05 -13.25 0.16
C LEU A 16 -16.65 -13.49 0.72
N LYS A 17 -15.92 -14.45 0.16
CA LYS A 17 -14.53 -14.72 0.52
C LYS A 17 -13.77 -13.47 0.09
N LYS A 18 -13.54 -12.57 1.05
CA LYS A 18 -12.66 -11.43 0.85
C LYS A 18 -11.27 -12.05 0.67
N GLU A 19 -10.66 -11.82 -0.49
CA GLU A 19 -9.29 -12.24 -0.72
C GLU A 19 -8.40 -11.52 0.32
N ASP A 20 -7.50 -12.27 0.95
CA ASP A 20 -6.58 -11.71 1.95
C ASP A 20 -5.49 -10.94 1.22
N ILE A 21 -5.65 -9.62 1.11
CA ILE A 21 -4.68 -8.74 0.48
C ILE A 21 -3.45 -8.56 1.37
N VAL A 22 -2.25 -8.69 0.77
CA VAL A 22 -1.00 -8.39 1.48
C VAL A 22 -0.77 -6.88 1.45
N GLN A 23 -0.79 -6.26 2.63
CA GLN A 23 -0.58 -4.82 2.80
C GLN A 23 0.82 -4.53 3.35
N ALA A 24 1.44 -3.45 2.88
CA ALA A 24 2.68 -2.91 3.44
C ALA A 24 2.51 -1.44 3.86
N VAL A 25 3.22 -1.05 4.91
CA VAL A 25 3.31 0.35 5.36
C VAL A 25 4.75 0.83 5.17
N VAL A 26 4.93 1.90 4.42
CA VAL A 26 6.25 2.49 4.16
C VAL A 26 6.35 3.82 4.92
N LEU A 27 7.35 3.94 5.80
CA LEU A 27 7.65 5.16 6.52
C LEU A 27 8.59 6.04 5.69
N VAL A 28 8.04 7.07 5.06
CA VAL A 28 8.73 7.84 4.01
C VAL A 28 9.76 8.84 4.59
N ASP A 29 9.53 9.33 5.81
CA ASP A 29 10.35 10.37 6.46
C ASP A 29 11.31 9.84 7.54
N GLY A 30 11.64 8.54 7.53
CA GLY A 30 12.38 7.90 8.63
C GLY A 30 13.82 8.41 8.85
N PHE A 31 14.45 9.00 7.84
CA PHE A 31 15.88 9.36 7.86
C PHE A 31 16.16 10.83 7.51
N THR A 32 15.16 11.72 7.60
CA THR A 32 15.29 13.13 7.20
C THR A 32 16.46 13.86 7.85
N ALA A 33 16.74 13.61 9.14
CA ALA A 33 17.85 14.24 9.86
C ALA A 33 19.24 13.88 9.32
N ALA A 34 19.40 12.69 8.72
CA ALA A 34 20.68 12.25 8.14
C ALA A 34 21.04 13.01 6.85
N PHE A 35 20.06 13.67 6.23
CA PHE A 35 20.20 14.37 4.96
C PHE A 35 20.07 15.89 5.10
N ASP A 36 20.17 16.44 6.33
CA ASP A 36 20.20 17.88 6.55
C ASP A 36 21.47 18.50 5.93
N PRO A 37 21.41 19.64 5.21
CA PRO A 37 20.25 20.54 5.03
C PRO A 37 19.32 20.21 3.85
N PHE A 38 19.62 19.20 3.05
CA PHE A 38 18.92 18.93 1.78
C PHE A 38 17.47 18.46 1.98
N SER A 39 17.22 17.66 3.01
CA SER A 39 15.89 17.15 3.36
C SER A 39 14.87 18.25 3.73
N ARG A 40 15.31 19.51 3.91
CA ARG A 40 14.42 20.66 4.14
C ARG A 40 13.69 21.10 2.87
N PHE A 41 14.31 20.91 1.70
CA PHE A 41 13.78 21.40 0.43
C PHE A 41 12.93 20.35 -0.29
N GLU A 42 13.33 19.08 -0.19
CA GLU A 42 12.70 17.96 -0.88
C GLU A 42 12.69 16.73 0.05
N PRO A 43 11.63 15.90 0.03
CA PRO A 43 11.55 14.70 0.86
C PRO A 43 12.62 13.69 0.45
N THR A 44 13.21 13.02 1.44
CA THR A 44 14.30 12.05 1.23
C THR A 44 13.89 10.90 0.31
N ALA A 45 12.63 10.50 0.32
CA ALA A 45 12.13 9.43 -0.53
C ALA A 45 12.08 9.79 -2.02
N LEU A 46 12.12 11.07 -2.38
CA LEU A 46 12.16 11.52 -3.77
C LEU A 46 13.58 11.83 -4.26
N PHE A 47 14.59 11.68 -3.39
CA PHE A 47 15.97 11.90 -3.83
C PHE A 47 16.34 10.95 -4.97
N PRO A 48 16.99 11.46 -6.02
CA PRO A 48 17.35 10.65 -7.17
C PRO A 48 18.55 9.74 -6.83
N LEU A 49 18.35 8.43 -6.91
CA LEU A 49 19.39 7.42 -6.94
C LEU A 49 19.49 6.86 -8.35
N VAL A 50 20.60 7.17 -9.03
CA VAL A 50 20.81 6.79 -10.44
C VAL A 50 19.64 7.28 -11.31
N ASN A 51 19.31 8.57 -11.17
CA ASN A 51 18.27 9.26 -11.95
C ASN A 51 16.81 8.80 -11.71
N THR A 52 16.56 7.94 -10.71
CA THR A 52 15.22 7.47 -10.31
C THR A 52 14.98 7.76 -8.83
N ALA A 53 13.75 8.05 -8.42
CA ALA A 53 13.44 8.34 -7.01
C ALA A 53 13.64 7.11 -6.12
N LEU A 54 14.16 7.30 -4.91
CA LEU A 54 14.32 6.21 -3.92
C LEU A 54 13.01 5.47 -3.61
N LEU A 55 11.89 6.18 -3.63
CA LEU A 55 10.57 5.61 -3.42
C LEU A 55 10.22 4.56 -4.49
N ASP A 56 10.60 4.80 -5.75
CA ASP A 56 10.26 3.89 -6.86
C ASP A 56 10.93 2.52 -6.69
N TYR A 57 12.19 2.50 -6.28
CA TYR A 57 12.89 1.24 -5.95
C TYR A 57 12.21 0.49 -4.81
N THR A 58 11.70 1.22 -3.82
CA THR A 58 10.99 0.62 -2.68
C THR A 58 9.66 0.03 -3.14
N LEU A 59 8.91 0.74 -3.98
CA LEU A 59 7.64 0.26 -4.53
C LEU A 59 7.84 -0.94 -5.45
N GLU A 60 8.84 -0.92 -6.32
CA GLU A 60 9.18 -2.05 -7.19
C GLU A 60 9.52 -3.30 -6.37
N PHE A 61 10.32 -3.13 -5.30
CA PHE A 61 10.63 -4.21 -4.38
C PHE A 61 9.38 -4.80 -3.69
N LEU A 62 8.43 -3.95 -3.28
CA LEU A 62 7.18 -4.39 -2.66
C LEU A 62 6.28 -5.15 -3.66
N VAL A 63 6.21 -4.69 -4.90
CA VAL A 63 5.50 -5.38 -5.98
C VAL A 63 6.10 -6.76 -6.23
N LEU A 64 7.43 -6.86 -6.32
CA LEU A 64 8.13 -8.15 -6.46
C LEU A 64 7.92 -9.09 -5.28
N SER A 65 7.63 -8.53 -4.10
CA SER A 65 7.33 -9.29 -2.89
C SER A 65 5.87 -9.77 -2.79
N GLY A 66 5.03 -9.43 -3.77
CA GLY A 66 3.61 -9.80 -3.79
C GLY A 66 2.71 -8.94 -2.90
N VAL A 67 3.15 -7.71 -2.58
CA VAL A 67 2.31 -6.73 -1.86
C VAL A 67 1.31 -6.12 -2.83
N GLU A 68 0.04 -6.12 -2.45
CA GLU A 68 -1.07 -5.62 -3.28
C GLU A 68 -1.50 -4.21 -2.90
N GLU A 69 -1.27 -3.81 -1.64
CA GLU A 69 -1.61 -2.47 -1.16
C GLU A 69 -0.45 -1.89 -0.37
N VAL A 70 -0.06 -0.66 -0.72
CA VAL A 70 1.01 0.07 -0.04
C VAL A 70 0.44 1.35 0.57
N ILE A 71 0.63 1.51 1.87
CA ILE A 71 0.25 2.70 2.62
C ILE A 71 1.52 3.51 2.89
N LEU A 72 1.61 4.69 2.29
CA LEU A 72 2.71 5.62 2.52
C LEU A 72 2.41 6.49 3.74
N PHE A 73 3.23 6.38 4.79
CA PHE A 73 3.18 7.27 5.93
C PHE A 73 4.19 8.40 5.75
N CYS A 74 3.68 9.62 5.62
CA CYS A 74 4.46 10.85 5.48
C CYS A 74 3.92 11.94 6.41
N SER A 75 4.84 12.71 6.96
CA SER A 75 4.67 13.84 7.88
C SER A 75 5.17 15.16 7.28
N SER A 76 6.10 15.10 6.33
CA SER A 76 6.66 16.26 5.62
C SER A 76 6.44 16.16 4.11
N HIS A 77 6.33 17.32 3.45
CA HIS A 77 6.22 17.44 1.98
C HIS A 77 5.17 16.53 1.34
N THR A 78 4.06 16.27 2.05
CA THR A 78 3.01 15.32 1.63
C THR A 78 2.46 15.59 0.23
N GLU A 79 2.33 16.86 -0.16
CA GLU A 79 1.85 17.21 -1.51
C GLU A 79 2.81 16.75 -2.62
N LEU A 80 4.13 16.82 -2.40
CA LEU A 80 5.12 16.36 -3.38
C LEU A 80 5.08 14.84 -3.50
N ILE A 81 5.00 14.13 -2.37
CA ILE A 81 4.91 12.66 -2.36
C ILE A 81 3.61 12.21 -3.03
N LYS A 82 2.49 12.88 -2.73
CA LYS A 82 1.19 12.59 -3.35
C LYS A 82 1.15 12.92 -4.83
N GLN A 83 1.89 13.92 -5.28
CA GLN A 83 2.03 14.24 -6.70
C GLN A 83 2.86 13.18 -7.43
N HIS A 84 3.90 12.64 -6.81
CA HIS A 84 4.73 11.57 -7.37
C HIS A 84 3.99 10.24 -7.44
N ALA A 85 3.23 9.89 -6.39
CA ALA A 85 2.49 8.63 -6.27
C ALA A 85 1.08 8.67 -6.89
N ARG A 86 0.77 9.70 -7.68
CA ARG A 86 -0.54 9.89 -8.33
C ARG A 86 -0.60 9.19 -9.69
#